data_AF-X0VLB5-F1
#
_entry.id   AF-X0VLB5-F1
#
_cell.length_a   1.000
_cell.length_b   1.000
_cell.length_c   1.000
_cell.angle_alpha   90.00
_cell.angle_beta   90.00
_cell.angle_gamma   90.00
#
_symmetry.space_group_name_H-M   'P 1'
#
loop_
_entity.id
_entity.type
_entity.pdbx_description
1 polymer ?
#
loop_
_entity_poly.entity_id
_entity_poly.type
_entity_poly.pdbx_seq_one_letter_code
_entity_poly.pdbx_strand_id
1 'polypeptide(L)'
;LREYLRQHDITHELVAKHKENTQHAEVYLTFVDSDIVSFRGFGSYPGVFSTCQSLYFEGQIEFEASPAVLTTGYRFFSQNPMIEFGTILDQAVRAATAAVIPNGVYYPEPFMPVLIPPGENTIPETFLTEKRNYETPMESPILMKRIMERESLSLSRFGPVNPVIVRTPERAFRNKRGSPLKFLATRNEAGKLIHWTEKDFINITTNMTQTHACPRNWATNLLNAFDLRKKLSIRTKSGVIKIENGTIIRNIVISLLSRLFKSYDSISIARD
;
A
#
# COMPACT_ATOMS: atom_id res chain seq x y z
N LEU A 1 -13.08 2.54 14.54
CA LEU A 1 -13.77 3.65 13.84
C LEU A 1 -14.20 3.29 12.43
N ARG A 2 -13.28 2.89 11.52
CA ARG A 2 -13.63 2.52 10.14
C ARG A 2 -14.74 1.47 10.04
N GLU A 3 -14.67 0.43 10.86
CA GLU A 3 -15.72 -0.61 10.95
C GLU A 3 -17.08 -0.04 11.39
N TYR A 4 -17.09 0.82 12.41
CA TYR A 4 -18.31 1.45 12.90
C TYR A 4 -18.93 2.34 11.83
N LEU A 5 -18.14 3.20 11.17
CA LEU A 5 -18.61 4.10 10.13
C LEU A 5 -19.13 3.33 8.89
N ARG A 6 -18.47 2.23 8.53
CA ARG A 6 -18.91 1.34 7.44
C ARG A 6 -20.33 0.80 7.66
N GLN A 7 -20.68 0.46 8.89
CA GLN A 7 -21.97 -0.11 9.28
C GLN A 7 -22.97 0.91 9.81
N HIS A 8 -22.61 2.18 9.83
CA HIS A 8 -23.45 3.21 10.39
C HIS A 8 -24.66 3.48 9.48
N ASP A 9 -25.84 3.67 10.07
CA ASP A 9 -27.10 3.91 9.33
C ASP A 9 -26.97 5.05 8.31
N ILE A 10 -26.34 6.17 8.71
CA ILE A 10 -26.06 7.31 7.81
C ILE A 10 -25.30 6.90 6.55
N THR A 11 -24.34 5.97 6.65
CA THR A 11 -23.59 5.48 5.47
C THR A 11 -24.53 4.71 4.54
N HIS A 12 -25.37 3.83 5.10
CA HIS A 12 -26.35 3.07 4.32
C HIS A 12 -27.38 3.99 3.65
N GLU A 13 -27.92 4.96 4.37
CA GLU A 13 -28.89 5.94 3.85
C GLU A 13 -28.29 6.78 2.71
N LEU A 14 -27.04 7.23 2.85
CA LEU A 14 -26.36 8.01 1.83
C LEU A 14 -26.18 7.20 0.54
N VAL A 15 -25.77 5.94 0.65
CA VAL A 15 -25.60 5.05 -0.50
C VAL A 15 -26.94 4.72 -1.14
N ALA A 16 -27.96 4.39 -0.35
CA ALA A 16 -29.31 4.10 -0.84
C ALA A 16 -29.87 5.29 -1.62
N LYS A 17 -29.81 6.50 -1.04
CA LYS A 17 -30.26 7.73 -1.69
C LYS A 17 -29.49 8.01 -2.99
N HIS A 18 -28.20 7.72 -3.05
CA HIS A 18 -27.45 7.87 -4.29
C HIS A 18 -27.95 6.88 -5.35
N LYS A 19 -28.06 5.60 -5.00
CA LYS A 19 -28.52 4.53 -5.92
C LYS A 19 -29.95 4.74 -6.44
N GLU A 20 -30.85 5.30 -5.63
CA GLU A 20 -32.19 5.70 -6.07
C GLU A 20 -32.17 6.74 -7.20
N ASN A 21 -31.24 7.69 -7.12
CA ASN A 21 -31.12 8.76 -8.12
C ASN A 21 -30.29 8.34 -9.35
N THR A 22 -29.53 7.26 -9.25
CA THR A 22 -28.62 6.80 -10.30
C THR A 22 -28.68 5.27 -10.38
N GLN A 23 -29.71 4.76 -11.05
CA GLN A 23 -30.07 3.33 -11.08
C GLN A 23 -28.95 2.37 -11.55
N HIS A 24 -27.89 2.90 -12.17
CA HIS A 24 -26.74 2.14 -12.66
C HIS A 24 -25.38 2.71 -12.24
N ALA A 25 -25.32 3.72 -11.37
CA ALA A 25 -24.03 4.25 -10.96
C ALA A 25 -23.36 3.32 -9.96
N GLU A 26 -22.08 3.07 -10.21
CA GLU A 26 -21.22 2.36 -9.29
C GLU A 26 -20.81 3.29 -8.16
N VAL A 27 -20.90 2.78 -6.93
CA VAL A 27 -20.62 3.55 -5.73
C VAL A 27 -19.41 2.97 -5.04
N TYR A 28 -18.40 3.81 -4.84
CA TYR A 28 -17.22 3.46 -4.06
C TYR A 28 -17.32 4.07 -2.67
N LEU A 29 -17.15 3.24 -1.64
CA LEU A 29 -16.93 3.69 -0.28
C LEU A 29 -15.43 3.93 -0.07
N THR A 30 -15.05 5.19 0.12
CA THR A 30 -13.64 5.58 0.24
C THR A 30 -13.23 5.77 1.69
N PHE A 31 -12.24 4.98 2.12
CA PHE A 31 -11.59 5.18 3.41
C PHE A 31 -10.42 6.13 3.25
N VAL A 32 -10.42 7.18 4.07
CA VAL A 32 -9.43 8.26 4.02
C VAL A 32 -8.86 8.52 5.41
N ASP A 33 -7.54 8.61 5.50
CA ASP A 33 -6.86 9.03 6.69
C ASP A 33 -6.94 10.55 6.87
N SER A 34 -6.98 11.00 8.13
CA SER A 34 -7.14 12.41 8.48
C SER A 34 -5.98 13.30 8.04
N ASP A 35 -4.86 12.70 7.61
CA ASP A 35 -3.67 13.41 7.15
C ASP A 35 -3.66 13.65 5.64
N ILE A 36 -4.69 13.27 4.88
CA ILE A 36 -4.83 13.71 3.48
C ILE A 36 -4.88 15.24 3.40
N VAL A 37 -4.08 15.81 2.50
CA VAL A 37 -3.93 17.26 2.34
C VAL A 37 -5.10 17.88 1.58
N SER A 38 -5.63 17.21 0.55
CA SER A 38 -6.74 17.75 -0.23
C SER A 38 -7.58 16.70 -0.95
N PHE A 39 -8.91 16.89 -0.91
CA PHE A 39 -9.85 16.13 -1.72
C PHE A 39 -9.98 16.65 -3.16
N ARG A 40 -9.78 17.96 -3.36
CA ARG A 40 -9.96 18.64 -4.66
C ARG A 40 -8.66 18.90 -5.42
N GLY A 41 -7.52 18.80 -4.75
CA GLY A 41 -6.19 19.12 -5.28
C GLY A 41 -5.49 20.22 -4.49
N PHE A 42 -4.17 20.30 -4.61
CA PHE A 42 -3.35 21.31 -3.94
C PHE A 42 -2.11 21.64 -4.79
N GLY A 43 -2.00 22.89 -5.26
CA GLY A 43 -0.92 23.29 -6.16
C GLY A 43 -0.94 22.47 -7.45
N SER A 44 0.19 21.83 -7.77
CA SER A 44 0.32 20.91 -8.92
C SER A 44 -0.11 19.47 -8.61
N TYR A 45 -0.55 19.18 -7.39
CA TYR A 45 -0.92 17.82 -6.99
C TYR A 45 -2.42 17.57 -7.15
N PRO A 46 -2.80 16.40 -7.71
CA PRO A 46 -4.20 15.99 -7.83
C PRO A 46 -4.83 15.76 -6.45
N GLY A 47 -6.15 15.92 -6.38
CA GLY A 47 -6.93 15.60 -5.19
C GLY A 47 -7.47 14.17 -5.22
N VAL A 48 -7.97 13.71 -4.08
CA VAL A 48 -8.67 12.42 -3.94
C VAL A 48 -9.69 12.18 -5.06
N PHE A 49 -10.54 13.15 -5.38
CA PHE A 49 -11.60 12.95 -6.38
C PHE A 49 -11.05 12.73 -7.80
N SER A 50 -10.10 13.56 -8.24
CA SER A 50 -9.44 13.38 -9.53
C SER A 50 -8.68 12.06 -9.59
N THR A 51 -8.03 11.68 -8.49
CA THR A 51 -7.30 10.41 -8.40
C THR A 51 -8.25 9.21 -8.50
N CYS A 52 -9.37 9.20 -7.76
CA CYS A 52 -10.42 8.17 -7.91
C CYS A 52 -10.87 8.05 -9.38
N GLN A 53 -11.19 9.19 -9.99
CA GLN A 53 -11.72 9.24 -11.35
C GLN A 53 -10.73 8.67 -12.36
N SER A 54 -9.45 9.06 -12.29
CA SER A 54 -8.41 8.51 -13.16
C SER A 54 -8.26 7.00 -12.97
N LEU A 55 -8.18 6.51 -11.73
CA LEU A 55 -8.04 5.08 -11.47
C LEU A 55 -9.22 4.26 -11.95
N TYR A 56 -10.43 4.79 -11.77
CA TYR A 56 -11.64 4.16 -12.24
C TYR A 56 -11.62 3.99 -13.76
N PHE A 57 -11.32 5.05 -14.52
CA PHE A 57 -11.28 4.98 -15.97
C PHE A 57 -10.13 4.09 -16.48
N GLU A 58 -8.95 4.18 -15.88
CA GLU A 58 -7.83 3.30 -16.22
C GLU A 58 -8.17 1.83 -15.96
N GLY A 59 -8.77 1.52 -14.81
CA GLY A 59 -9.16 0.16 -14.46
C GLY A 59 -10.28 -0.39 -15.34
N GLN A 60 -11.26 0.45 -15.70
CA GLN A 60 -12.30 0.10 -16.66
C GLN A 60 -11.73 -0.27 -18.03
N ILE A 61 -10.71 0.47 -18.50
CA ILE A 61 -10.03 0.15 -19.77
C ILE A 61 -9.21 -1.14 -19.63
N GLU A 62 -8.49 -1.31 -18.52
CA GLU A 62 -7.58 -2.46 -18.32
C GLU A 62 -8.34 -3.79 -18.14
N PHE A 63 -9.47 -3.76 -17.44
CA PHE A 63 -10.18 -4.97 -17.04
C PHE A 63 -11.52 -5.18 -17.74
N GLU A 64 -11.97 -4.24 -18.57
CA GLU A 64 -13.33 -4.21 -19.14
C GLU A 64 -14.43 -4.31 -18.06
N ALA A 65 -14.09 -3.89 -16.84
CA ALA A 65 -14.94 -4.00 -15.66
C ALA A 65 -14.47 -3.01 -14.58
N SER A 66 -15.35 -2.76 -13.60
CA SER A 66 -14.99 -1.91 -12.47
C SER A 66 -14.04 -2.61 -11.51
N PRO A 67 -12.91 -1.97 -11.16
CA PRO A 67 -12.05 -2.51 -10.12
C PRO A 67 -12.78 -2.50 -8.78
N ALA A 68 -12.66 -3.60 -8.04
CA ALA A 68 -13.21 -3.73 -6.70
C ALA A 68 -12.53 -2.78 -5.71
N VAL A 69 -11.25 -2.51 -5.93
CA VAL A 69 -10.43 -1.64 -5.08
C VAL A 69 -9.53 -0.77 -5.95
N LEU A 70 -9.46 0.50 -5.59
CA LEU A 70 -8.60 1.50 -6.22
C LEU A 70 -7.53 1.94 -5.21
N THR A 71 -6.29 2.11 -5.64
CA THR A 71 -5.24 2.76 -4.83
C THR A 71 -4.19 3.41 -5.73
N THR A 72 -3.57 4.48 -5.24
CA THR A 72 -2.40 5.12 -5.89
C THR A 72 -1.19 5.20 -4.97
N GLY A 73 -1.19 4.51 -3.84
CA GLY A 73 -0.21 4.80 -2.80
C GLY A 73 -0.36 6.23 -2.29
N TYR A 74 0.74 6.81 -1.81
CA TYR A 74 0.74 8.17 -1.28
C TYR A 74 2.09 8.86 -1.45
N ARG A 75 2.07 10.19 -1.37
CA ARG A 75 3.27 11.02 -1.28
C ARG A 75 3.17 11.97 -0.10
N PHE A 76 4.27 12.08 0.64
CA PHE A 76 4.36 13.04 1.73
C PHE A 76 4.50 14.47 1.17
N PHE A 77 3.69 15.38 1.69
CA PHE A 77 3.86 16.82 1.46
C PHE A 77 5.06 17.33 2.25
N SER A 78 6.22 17.31 1.60
CA SER A 78 7.51 17.59 2.24
C SER A 78 8.42 18.36 1.30
N GLN A 79 9.05 19.43 1.82
CA GLN A 79 10.17 20.09 1.16
C GLN A 79 11.50 19.35 1.43
N ASN A 80 11.52 18.39 2.36
CA ASN A 80 12.70 17.57 2.60
C ASN A 80 12.93 16.62 1.41
N PRO A 81 14.04 16.76 0.67
CA PRO A 81 14.28 16.00 -0.57
C PRO A 81 14.30 14.49 -0.39
N MET A 82 14.64 14.03 0.81
CA MET A 82 14.83 12.63 1.12
C MET A 82 13.54 11.93 1.46
N ILE A 83 12.62 12.65 2.11
CA ILE A 83 11.27 12.16 2.31
C ILE A 83 10.58 12.06 0.95
N GLU A 84 10.73 13.08 0.10
CA GLU A 84 10.17 13.04 -1.25
C GLU A 84 10.74 11.86 -2.05
N PHE A 85 12.08 11.74 -2.15
CA PHE A 85 12.72 10.64 -2.87
C PHE A 85 12.36 9.27 -2.27
N GLY A 86 12.33 9.15 -0.95
CA GLY A 86 11.94 7.93 -0.25
C GLY A 86 10.50 7.50 -0.58
N THR A 87 9.56 8.45 -0.70
CA THR A 87 8.19 8.15 -1.16
C THR A 87 8.10 7.83 -2.64
N ILE A 88 8.92 8.47 -3.49
CA ILE A 88 8.98 8.12 -4.93
C ILE A 88 9.49 6.69 -5.10
N LEU A 89 10.54 6.32 -4.36
CA LEU A 89 11.08 4.97 -4.38
C LEU A 89 10.07 3.95 -3.84
N ASP A 90 9.36 4.30 -2.76
CA ASP A 90 8.27 3.48 -2.21
C ASP A 90 7.19 3.21 -3.25
N GLN A 91 6.74 4.26 -3.93
CA GLN A 91 5.74 4.21 -4.99
C GLN A 91 6.19 3.32 -6.15
N ALA A 92 7.45 3.45 -6.57
CA ALA A 92 8.03 2.63 -7.65
C ALA A 92 8.07 1.14 -7.26
N VAL A 93 8.46 0.82 -6.01
CA VAL A 93 8.44 -0.55 -5.51
C VAL A 93 7.03 -1.12 -5.49
N ARG A 94 6.03 -0.34 -5.07
CA ARG A 94 4.62 -0.77 -5.11
C ARG A 94 4.13 -1.00 -6.53
N ALA A 95 4.45 -0.10 -7.45
CA ALA A 95 4.10 -0.24 -8.86
C ALA A 95 4.67 -1.54 -9.46
N ALA A 96 5.96 -1.79 -9.22
CA ALA A 96 6.61 -3.02 -9.67
C ALA A 96 6.01 -4.27 -9.01
N THR A 97 5.64 -4.18 -7.72
CA THR A 97 4.97 -5.27 -7.02
C THR A 97 3.59 -5.54 -7.62
N ALA A 98 2.78 -4.51 -7.85
CA ALA A 98 1.43 -4.62 -8.42
C ALA A 98 1.44 -5.24 -9.82
N ALA A 99 2.46 -4.96 -10.63
CA ALA A 99 2.58 -5.52 -11.98
C ALA A 99 2.73 -7.06 -11.99
N VAL A 100 3.26 -7.64 -10.92
CA VAL A 100 3.49 -9.10 -10.81
C VAL A 100 2.49 -9.75 -9.84
N ILE A 101 2.13 -9.02 -8.79
CA ILE A 101 1.26 -9.42 -7.70
C ILE A 101 0.30 -8.25 -7.45
N PRO A 102 -0.81 -8.14 -8.21
CA PRO A 102 -1.73 -6.99 -8.13
C PRO A 102 -2.20 -6.66 -6.71
N ASN A 103 -2.51 -7.70 -5.94
CA ASN A 103 -2.95 -7.59 -4.54
C ASN A 103 -1.79 -7.57 -3.52
N GLY A 104 -0.55 -7.55 -4.01
CA GLY A 104 0.67 -7.59 -3.21
C GLY A 104 1.15 -6.21 -2.75
N VAL A 105 0.55 -5.14 -3.26
CA VAL A 105 0.74 -3.81 -2.69
C VAL A 105 0.21 -3.81 -1.26
N TYR A 106 1.04 -3.35 -0.34
CA TYR A 106 0.76 -3.50 1.08
C TYR A 106 -0.04 -2.30 1.61
N TYR A 107 -0.99 -2.63 2.48
CA TYR A 107 -1.85 -1.71 3.19
C TYR A 107 -1.42 -1.63 4.67
N PRO A 108 -1.75 -0.55 5.44
CA PRO A 108 -2.77 0.46 5.16
C PRO A 108 -2.33 1.47 4.11
N GLU A 109 -3.27 1.78 3.22
CA GLU A 109 -3.20 2.97 2.39
C GLU A 109 -3.96 4.10 3.08
N PRO A 110 -3.48 5.34 3.05
CA PRO A 110 -4.21 6.50 3.57
C PRO A 110 -5.47 6.81 2.75
N PHE A 111 -5.62 6.14 1.60
CA PHE A 111 -6.70 6.32 0.64
C PHE A 111 -7.01 4.97 -0.01
N MET A 112 -8.23 4.47 0.20
CA MET A 112 -8.67 3.19 -0.33
C MET A 112 -10.18 3.22 -0.68
N PRO A 113 -10.52 3.60 -1.92
CA PRO A 113 -11.84 3.38 -2.49
C PRO A 113 -12.13 1.88 -2.67
N VAL A 114 -13.29 1.45 -2.17
CA VAL A 114 -13.78 0.08 -2.33
C VAL A 114 -15.16 0.11 -2.97
N LEU A 115 -15.35 -0.65 -4.05
CA LEU A 115 -16.62 -0.78 -4.74
C LEU A 115 -17.65 -1.46 -3.82
N ILE A 116 -18.81 -0.84 -3.69
CA ILE A 116 -19.98 -1.42 -3.03
C ILE A 116 -20.62 -2.42 -3.99
N PRO A 117 -20.82 -3.70 -3.60
CA PRO A 117 -21.46 -4.68 -4.46
C PRO A 117 -22.87 -4.26 -4.92
N PRO A 118 -23.34 -4.79 -6.06
CA PRO A 118 -24.73 -4.63 -6.47
C PRO A 118 -25.69 -5.11 -5.38
N GLY A 119 -26.80 -4.40 -5.17
CA GLY A 119 -27.80 -4.73 -4.14
C GLY A 119 -27.44 -4.33 -2.69
N GLU A 120 -26.18 -4.01 -2.41
CA GLU A 120 -25.73 -3.65 -1.06
C GLU A 120 -25.74 -2.13 -0.82
N ASN A 121 -25.95 -1.69 0.42
CA ASN A 121 -25.87 -0.26 0.79
C ASN A 121 -24.55 0.10 1.50
N THR A 122 -23.61 -0.84 1.59
CA THR A 122 -22.26 -0.66 2.11
C THR A 122 -21.37 -1.80 1.61
N ILE A 123 -20.08 -1.78 1.91
CA ILE A 123 -19.24 -2.96 1.66
C ILE A 123 -19.55 -4.01 2.74
N PRO A 124 -19.89 -5.26 2.38
CA PRO A 124 -20.28 -6.29 3.37
C PRO A 124 -19.09 -6.79 4.20
N GLU A 125 -17.87 -6.68 3.68
CA GLU A 125 -16.66 -7.15 4.35
C GLU A 125 -16.27 -6.28 5.55
N THR A 126 -15.65 -6.91 6.54
CA THR A 126 -15.25 -6.26 7.79
C THR A 126 -13.73 -6.00 7.84
N PHE A 127 -13.33 -4.98 8.61
CA PHE A 127 -11.93 -4.74 8.98
C PHE A 127 -11.46 -5.63 10.14
N LEU A 128 -12.39 -6.29 10.83
CA LEU A 128 -12.11 -7.01 12.07
C LEU A 128 -11.62 -8.44 11.82
N THR A 129 -10.70 -8.91 12.65
CA THR A 129 -10.33 -10.32 12.74
C THR A 129 -10.68 -10.87 14.11
N GLU A 130 -11.04 -12.15 14.16
CA GLU A 130 -11.25 -12.89 15.43
C GLU A 130 -9.97 -12.98 16.26
N LYS A 131 -8.80 -12.87 15.61
CA LYS A 131 -7.49 -12.99 16.26
C LYS A 131 -6.91 -11.61 16.55
N ARG A 132 -7.11 -11.15 17.79
CA ARG A 132 -6.52 -9.91 18.32
C ARG A 132 -5.01 -10.06 18.56
N ASN A 133 -4.21 -10.15 17.50
CA ASN A 133 -2.77 -10.00 17.63
C ASN A 133 -2.44 -8.52 17.40
N TYR A 134 -2.29 -7.78 18.49
CA TYR A 134 -2.18 -6.31 18.54
C TYR A 134 -0.87 -5.74 17.96
N GLU A 135 0.06 -6.60 17.52
CA GLU A 135 1.41 -6.16 17.17
C GLU A 135 1.50 -5.43 15.81
N THR A 136 0.49 -5.54 14.95
CA THR A 136 0.44 -4.79 13.68
C THR A 136 -1.00 -4.46 13.30
N PRO A 137 -1.34 -3.23 12.87
CA PRO A 137 -2.67 -2.92 12.35
C PRO A 137 -2.91 -3.70 11.04
N MET A 138 -3.65 -4.79 11.15
CA MET A 138 -3.99 -5.69 10.03
C MET A 138 -5.32 -5.32 9.35
N GLU A 139 -5.96 -4.21 9.74
CA GLU A 139 -7.32 -3.85 9.32
C GLU A 139 -7.49 -3.87 7.79
N SER A 140 -6.65 -3.13 7.05
CA SER A 140 -6.75 -3.03 5.61
C SER A 140 -6.34 -4.32 4.88
N PRO A 141 -5.25 -5.03 5.25
CA PRO A 141 -4.99 -6.38 4.72
C PRO A 141 -6.14 -7.38 4.93
N ILE A 142 -6.81 -7.34 6.09
CA ILE A 142 -7.97 -8.19 6.38
C ILE A 142 -9.12 -7.87 5.44
N LEU A 143 -9.46 -6.59 5.30
CA LEU A 143 -10.53 -6.15 4.41
C LEU A 143 -10.22 -6.54 2.96
N MET A 144 -9.01 -6.26 2.48
CA MET A 144 -8.57 -6.60 1.13
C MET A 144 -8.71 -8.07 0.83
N LYS A 145 -8.25 -8.93 1.75
CA LYS A 145 -8.36 -10.38 1.58
C LYS A 145 -9.81 -10.81 1.34
N ARG A 146 -10.74 -10.28 2.13
CA ARG A 146 -12.17 -10.60 2.00
C ARG A 146 -12.78 -10.05 0.71
N ILE A 147 -12.38 -8.85 0.29
CA ILE A 147 -12.84 -8.30 -1.00
C ILE A 147 -12.35 -9.19 -2.16
N MET A 148 -11.15 -9.75 -2.05
CA MET A 148 -10.61 -10.68 -3.07
C MET A 148 -11.28 -12.06 -3.06
N GLU A 149 -12.08 -12.40 -2.06
CA GLU A 149 -12.90 -13.61 -2.03
C GLU A 149 -14.24 -13.43 -2.78
N ARG A 150 -14.56 -12.22 -3.26
CA ARG A 150 -15.75 -11.96 -4.08
C ARG A 150 -15.66 -12.73 -5.40
N GLU A 151 -16.64 -13.58 -5.69
CA GLU A 151 -16.71 -14.38 -6.93
C GLU A 151 -16.67 -13.53 -8.21
N SER A 152 -17.04 -12.25 -8.14
CA SER A 152 -17.20 -11.34 -9.27
C SER A 152 -16.18 -10.19 -9.36
N LEU A 153 -15.24 -10.05 -8.42
CA LEU A 153 -14.54 -8.76 -8.21
C LEU A 153 -13.11 -8.90 -7.66
N SER A 154 -12.28 -9.72 -8.30
CA SER A 154 -10.85 -9.90 -7.95
C SER A 154 -9.91 -8.83 -8.53
N LEU A 155 -10.46 -7.70 -8.97
CA LEU A 155 -9.72 -6.68 -9.70
C LEU A 155 -9.35 -5.55 -8.75
N SER A 156 -8.09 -5.51 -8.32
CA SER A 156 -7.54 -4.32 -7.67
C SER A 156 -6.67 -3.56 -8.66
N ARG A 157 -6.79 -2.23 -8.64
CA ARG A 157 -5.98 -1.35 -9.47
C ARG A 157 -5.05 -0.53 -8.59
N PHE A 158 -3.75 -0.72 -8.78
CA PHE A 158 -2.73 0.20 -8.30
C PHE A 158 -2.29 1.12 -9.44
N GLY A 159 -2.65 2.40 -9.35
CA GLY A 159 -2.18 3.42 -10.30
C GLY A 159 -0.91 4.09 -9.78
N PRO A 160 0.24 3.96 -10.46
CA PRO A 160 1.47 4.56 -9.99
C PRO A 160 1.51 6.09 -10.14
N VAL A 161 0.59 6.65 -10.92
CA VAL A 161 0.49 8.07 -11.27
C VAL A 161 -0.46 8.76 -10.29
N ASN A 162 -0.23 10.04 -10.02
CA ASN A 162 -1.14 10.87 -9.21
C ASN A 162 -1.40 10.36 -7.78
N PRO A 163 -0.35 10.02 -7.00
CA PRO A 163 -0.51 9.57 -5.62
C PRO A 163 -1.20 10.65 -4.77
N VAL A 164 -2.06 10.23 -3.85
CA VAL A 164 -2.67 11.17 -2.90
C VAL A 164 -1.60 11.82 -2.03
N ILE A 165 -1.78 13.10 -1.73
CA ILE A 165 -0.85 13.84 -0.90
C ILE A 165 -1.28 13.77 0.56
N VAL A 166 -0.37 13.33 1.41
CA VAL A 166 -0.57 13.24 2.86
C VAL A 166 0.40 14.16 3.59
N ARG A 167 0.00 14.68 4.75
CA ARG A 167 0.88 15.48 5.61
C ARG A 167 2.05 14.62 6.05
N THR A 168 3.24 15.22 6.07
CA THR A 168 4.44 14.51 6.52
C THR A 168 4.39 14.36 8.04
N PRO A 169 4.30 13.13 8.58
CA PRO A 169 4.27 12.94 10.02
C PRO A 169 5.68 13.15 10.60
N GLU A 170 5.78 13.60 11.85
CA GLU A 170 7.08 13.88 12.49
C GLU A 170 8.04 12.67 12.46
N ARG A 171 7.48 11.45 12.58
CA ARG A 171 8.24 10.19 12.51
C ARG A 171 8.97 9.99 11.18
N ALA A 172 8.50 10.59 10.08
CA ALA A 172 9.15 10.48 8.77
C ALA A 172 10.51 11.21 8.72
N PHE A 173 10.74 12.16 9.63
CA PHE A 173 12.02 12.88 9.75
C PHE A 173 13.05 12.13 10.63
N ARG A 174 12.67 10.98 11.20
CA ARG A 174 13.48 10.22 12.16
C ARG A 174 13.82 8.83 11.61
N ASN A 175 15.01 8.33 11.97
CA ASN A 175 15.43 6.97 11.66
C ASN A 175 14.76 5.96 12.60
N LYS A 176 14.97 4.67 12.36
CA LYS A 176 14.47 3.56 13.22
C LYS A 176 14.89 3.64 14.70
N ARG A 177 15.92 4.42 15.03
CA ARG A 177 16.41 4.68 16.41
C ARG A 177 15.88 6.00 16.99
N GLY A 178 14.98 6.68 16.29
CA GLY A 178 14.39 7.97 16.71
C GLY A 178 15.28 9.20 16.48
N SER A 179 16.50 9.03 15.96
CA SER A 179 17.39 10.15 15.66
C SER A 179 16.98 10.85 14.37
N PRO A 180 17.21 12.18 14.25
CA PRO A 180 17.01 12.88 12.98
C PRO A 180 17.79 12.20 11.85
N LEU A 181 17.13 12.01 10.71
CA LEU A 181 17.82 11.53 9.53
C LEU A 181 18.75 12.64 9.00
N LYS A 182 20.06 12.36 8.93
CA LYS A 182 21.07 13.28 8.35
C LYS A 182 21.35 12.90 6.91
N PHE A 183 21.34 13.88 6.02
CA PHE A 183 21.52 13.67 4.59
C PHE A 183 22.36 14.78 3.96
N LEU A 184 23.15 14.40 2.95
CA LEU A 184 24.07 15.29 2.22
C LEU A 184 23.49 15.73 0.87
N ALA A 185 22.28 15.29 0.54
CA ALA A 185 21.67 15.57 -0.75
C ALA A 185 21.30 17.07 -0.91
N THR A 186 21.57 17.63 -2.09
CA THR A 186 21.26 19.04 -2.40
C THR A 186 20.40 19.19 -3.65
N ARG A 187 19.65 20.30 -3.71
CA ARG A 187 18.84 20.69 -4.86
C ARG A 187 19.46 21.85 -5.61
N ASN A 188 19.21 21.92 -6.91
CA ASN A 188 19.44 23.14 -7.68
C ASN A 188 18.30 24.15 -7.46
N GLU A 189 18.44 25.33 -8.07
CA GLU A 189 17.44 26.41 -8.04
C GLU A 189 16.07 25.99 -8.61
N ALA A 190 16.05 25.03 -9.54
CA ALA A 190 14.83 24.44 -10.09
C ALA A 190 14.20 23.36 -9.18
N GLY A 191 14.76 23.13 -7.98
CA GLY A 191 14.27 22.14 -7.05
C GLY A 191 14.58 20.69 -7.43
N LYS A 192 15.42 20.42 -8.42
CA LYS A 192 15.87 19.07 -8.79
C LYS A 192 17.01 18.63 -7.88
N LEU A 193 16.98 17.37 -7.41
CA LEU A 193 18.11 16.74 -6.73
C LEU A 193 19.31 16.68 -7.68
N ILE A 194 20.42 17.34 -7.32
CA ILE A 194 21.65 17.41 -8.14
C ILE A 194 22.86 16.75 -7.48
N HIS A 195 22.82 16.52 -6.17
CA HIS A 195 23.86 15.80 -5.47
C HIS A 195 23.21 14.84 -4.47
N TRP A 196 23.70 13.60 -4.46
CA TRP A 196 23.35 12.58 -3.48
C TRP A 196 24.50 11.58 -3.41
N THR A 197 24.66 10.94 -2.25
CA THR A 197 25.71 9.95 -1.99
C THR A 197 25.12 8.56 -1.84
N GLU A 198 25.96 7.53 -1.97
CA GLU A 198 25.57 6.16 -1.63
C GLU A 198 25.04 6.05 -0.20
N LYS A 199 25.61 6.84 0.73
CA LYS A 199 25.16 6.90 2.12
C LYS A 199 23.74 7.43 2.25
N ASP A 200 23.34 8.40 1.43
CA ASP A 200 21.97 8.89 1.39
C ASP A 200 21.01 7.79 0.92
N PHE A 201 21.41 7.02 -0.09
CA PHE A 201 20.64 5.88 -0.58
C PHE A 201 20.49 4.78 0.48
N ILE A 202 21.59 4.38 1.14
CA ILE A 202 21.56 3.43 2.27
C ILE A 202 20.63 3.93 3.39
N ASN A 203 20.68 5.22 3.69
CA ASN A 203 19.83 5.80 4.71
C ASN A 203 18.34 5.73 4.33
N ILE A 204 17.98 5.95 3.06
CA ILE A 204 16.62 5.72 2.57
C ILE A 204 16.27 4.25 2.73
N THR A 205 17.00 3.35 2.06
CA THR A 205 16.59 1.94 1.93
C THR A 205 16.71 1.14 3.22
N THR A 206 17.46 1.61 4.21
CA THR A 206 17.71 0.86 5.44
C THR A 206 17.18 1.56 6.69
N ASN A 207 17.35 2.88 6.79
CA ASN A 207 17.17 3.62 8.05
C ASN A 207 15.86 4.40 8.13
N MET A 208 15.26 4.78 7.00
CA MET A 208 13.97 5.46 6.97
C MET A 208 12.86 4.48 7.38
N THR A 209 12.02 4.91 8.31
CA THR A 209 10.97 4.08 8.93
C THR A 209 9.76 3.88 8.03
N GLN A 210 9.51 4.81 7.10
CA GLN A 210 8.30 4.88 6.29
C GLN A 210 8.52 4.47 4.82
N THR A 211 9.70 3.96 4.46
CA THR A 211 9.95 3.45 3.10
C THR A 211 10.08 1.93 3.11
N HIS A 212 9.55 1.33 2.07
CA HIS A 212 9.57 -0.11 1.82
C HIS A 212 10.56 -0.47 0.72
N ALA A 213 11.42 0.47 0.34
CA ALA A 213 12.63 0.18 -0.42
C ALA A 213 13.58 -0.78 0.33
N CYS A 214 13.36 -1.00 1.63
CA CYS A 214 14.05 -2.05 2.39
C CYS A 214 13.52 -3.44 1.99
N PRO A 215 14.35 -4.35 1.46
CA PRO A 215 13.92 -5.68 0.99
C PRO A 215 13.15 -6.48 2.04
N ARG A 216 13.60 -6.41 3.30
CA ARG A 216 12.96 -7.13 4.42
C ARG A 216 11.61 -6.51 4.79
N ASN A 217 11.48 -5.19 4.77
CA ASN A 217 10.21 -4.53 5.06
C ASN A 217 9.20 -4.83 3.95
N TRP A 218 9.62 -4.72 2.68
CA TRP A 218 8.81 -5.12 1.53
C TRP A 218 8.31 -6.56 1.66
N ALA A 219 9.21 -7.52 1.88
CA ALA A 219 8.83 -8.93 2.01
C ALA A 219 7.89 -9.19 3.18
N THR A 220 8.12 -8.52 4.33
CA THR A 220 7.25 -8.65 5.51
C THR A 220 5.84 -8.16 5.21
N ASN A 221 5.73 -7.02 4.52
CA ASN A 221 4.46 -6.40 4.20
C ASN A 221 3.72 -7.14 3.07
N LEU A 222 4.42 -7.58 2.03
CA LEU A 222 3.87 -8.43 0.98
C LEU A 222 3.20 -9.66 1.60
N LEU A 223 3.89 -10.33 2.55
CA LEU A 223 3.37 -11.50 3.23
C LEU A 223 2.22 -11.24 4.22
N ASN A 224 1.85 -9.99 4.50
CA ASN A 224 0.62 -9.70 5.25
C ASN A 224 -0.62 -9.96 4.40
N ALA A 225 -0.51 -9.93 3.08
CA ALA A 225 -1.60 -10.23 2.16
C ALA A 225 -1.83 -11.75 1.95
N PHE A 226 -0.94 -12.61 2.45
CA PHE A 226 -0.97 -14.05 2.17
C PHE A 226 -1.09 -14.91 3.42
N ASP A 227 -1.99 -15.89 3.36
CA ASP A 227 -2.07 -16.97 4.34
C ASP A 227 -0.95 -17.99 4.09
N LEU A 228 0.13 -17.87 4.85
CA LEU A 228 1.19 -18.88 4.82
C LEU A 228 0.76 -20.17 5.51
N ARG A 229 1.16 -21.30 4.93
CA ARG A 229 0.99 -22.61 5.56
C ARG A 229 1.70 -22.62 6.92
N LYS A 230 1.02 -23.16 7.94
CA LYS A 230 1.56 -23.29 9.30
C LYS A 230 2.43 -24.53 9.49
N LYS A 231 2.36 -25.46 8.54
CA LYS A 231 3.16 -26.68 8.50
C LYS A 231 3.77 -26.82 7.12
N LEU A 232 5.05 -27.16 7.07
CA LEU A 232 5.81 -27.33 5.85
C LEU A 232 6.67 -28.59 5.97
N SER A 233 6.64 -29.44 4.94
CA SER A 233 7.51 -30.61 4.83
C SER A 233 8.45 -30.39 3.65
N ILE A 234 9.75 -30.29 3.92
CA ILE A 234 10.80 -30.08 2.91
C ILE A 234 11.56 -31.39 2.74
N ARG A 235 11.58 -31.94 1.53
CA ARG A 235 12.40 -33.11 1.21
C ARG A 235 13.81 -32.66 0.88
N THR A 236 14.78 -33.21 1.59
CA THR A 236 16.21 -32.93 1.42
C THR A 236 16.95 -34.23 1.09
N LYS A 237 18.22 -34.12 0.67
CA LYS A 237 19.07 -35.30 0.43
C LYS A 237 19.23 -36.18 1.68
N SER A 238 19.12 -35.60 2.87
CA SER A 238 19.24 -36.28 4.17
C SER A 238 17.89 -36.71 4.79
N GLY A 239 16.76 -36.55 4.08
CA GLY A 239 15.43 -36.94 4.57
C GLY A 239 14.40 -35.80 4.52
N VAL A 240 13.29 -35.96 5.25
CA VAL A 240 12.19 -34.97 5.29
C VAL A 240 12.30 -34.11 6.54
N ILE A 241 12.46 -32.81 6.37
CA ILE A 241 12.41 -31.82 7.45
C ILE A 241 10.96 -31.35 7.58
N LYS A 242 10.35 -31.57 8.74
CA LYS A 242 9.02 -31.05 9.08
C LYS A 242 9.17 -29.80 9.94
N ILE A 243 8.58 -28.70 9.48
CA ILE A 243 8.52 -27.44 10.21
C ILE A 243 7.06 -27.21 10.56
N GLU A 244 6.71 -27.26 11.85
CA GLU A 244 5.33 -27.06 12.33
C GLU A 244 5.11 -25.70 12.99
N ASN A 245 6.13 -24.84 12.97
CA ASN A 245 6.06 -23.48 13.51
C ASN A 245 5.86 -22.47 12.38
N GLY A 246 4.66 -21.89 12.30
CA GLY A 246 4.32 -20.88 11.28
C GLY A 246 5.21 -19.64 11.29
N THR A 247 5.73 -19.22 12.45
CA THR A 247 6.68 -18.09 12.56
C THR A 247 8.00 -18.42 11.89
N ILE A 248 8.51 -19.65 12.06
CA ILE A 248 9.73 -20.11 11.38
C ILE A 248 9.51 -20.11 9.86
N ILE A 249 8.40 -20.68 9.41
CA ILE A 249 8.04 -20.70 7.97
C ILE A 249 7.99 -19.27 7.42
N ARG A 250 7.29 -18.35 8.11
CA ARG A 250 7.21 -16.95 7.71
C ARG A 250 8.59 -16.30 7.62
N ASN A 251 9.46 -16.51 8.59
CA ASN A 251 10.82 -15.97 8.58
C ASN A 251 11.67 -16.52 7.43
N ILE A 252 11.52 -17.79 7.08
CA ILE A 252 12.18 -18.40 5.91
C ILE A 252 11.69 -17.72 4.63
N VAL A 253 10.38 -17.57 4.44
CA VAL A 253 9.81 -16.93 3.25
C VAL A 253 10.23 -15.45 3.16
N ILE A 254 10.20 -14.70 4.26
CA ILE A 254 10.72 -13.32 4.33
C ILE A 254 12.18 -13.30 3.86
N SER A 255 13.02 -14.22 4.35
CA SER A 255 14.43 -14.29 3.95
C SER A 255 14.62 -14.59 2.47
N LEU A 256 13.83 -15.50 1.90
CA LEU A 256 13.90 -15.85 0.48
C LEU A 256 13.47 -14.69 -0.40
N LEU A 257 12.31 -14.08 -0.11
CA LEU A 257 11.82 -12.90 -0.83
C LEU A 257 12.79 -11.72 -0.71
N SER A 258 13.33 -11.47 0.48
CA SER A 258 14.33 -10.41 0.67
C SER A 258 15.57 -10.62 -0.20
N ARG A 259 15.99 -11.87 -0.41
CA ARG A 259 17.13 -12.20 -1.30
C ARG A 259 16.77 -12.01 -2.77
N LEU A 260 15.56 -12.41 -3.18
CA LEU A 260 15.06 -12.17 -4.53
C LEU A 260 14.98 -10.67 -4.83
N PHE A 261 14.52 -9.86 -3.89
CA PHE A 261 14.52 -8.41 -4.07
C PHE A 261 15.94 -7.85 -4.14
N LYS A 262 16.86 -8.34 -3.31
CA LYS A 262 18.28 -7.94 -3.33
C LYS A 262 19.01 -8.31 -4.62
N SER A 263 18.62 -9.35 -5.35
CA SER A 263 19.20 -9.59 -6.68
C SER A 263 18.86 -8.49 -7.70
N TYR A 264 17.90 -7.62 -7.37
CA TYR A 264 17.57 -6.40 -8.10
C TYR A 264 17.96 -5.14 -7.31
N ASP A 265 18.94 -5.22 -6.41
CA ASP A 265 19.39 -4.09 -5.60
C ASP A 265 19.86 -2.95 -6.53
N SER A 266 19.09 -1.87 -6.54
CA SER A 266 19.41 -0.66 -7.28
C SER A 266 20.78 -0.09 -6.93
N ILE A 267 21.36 -0.37 -5.75
CA ILE A 267 22.73 0.02 -5.41
C ILE A 267 23.75 -0.80 -6.19
N SER A 268 23.57 -2.12 -6.29
CA SER A 268 24.48 -2.95 -7.08
C SER A 268 24.38 -2.57 -8.55
N ILE A 269 23.17 -2.35 -9.05
CA ILE A 269 22.95 -1.91 -10.44
C ILE A 269 23.52 -0.50 -10.69
N ALA A 270 23.48 0.41 -9.72
CA ALA A 270 24.04 1.76 -9.87
C ALA A 270 25.57 1.82 -9.67
N ARG A 271 26.20 0.75 -9.19
CA ARG A 271 27.65 0.62 -9.04
C ARG A 271 28.33 0.03 -10.28
N ASP A 272 27.57 -0.69 -11.10
CA ASP A 272 27.97 -1.27 -12.40
C ASP A 272 27.73 -0.27 -13.54
#